data_AF-A0A7I9ZV13-F1
#
_entry.id   AF-A0A7I9ZV13-F1
#
_cell.length_a   1.000
_cell.length_b   1.000
_cell.length_c   1.000
_cell.angle_alpha   90.00
_cell.angle_beta   90.00
_cell.angle_gamma   90.00
#
_symmetry.space_group_name_H-M   'P 1'
#
loop_
_entity.id
_entity.type
_entity.pdbx_description
1 polymer ?
#
loop_
_entity_poly.entity_id
_entity_poly.type
_entity_poly.pdbx_seq_one_letter_code
_entity_poly.pdbx_strand_id
1 'polypeptide(L)'
;MGQPPAPDYPQMAAARGRVEPAPRRVRGFLGHELVFDTTSARYVWEVPYYPQYYIPLVDVRAGFLRDEDHPQRVQFGPSRMFTLTGQTQTHQSAARVFDDGDFAGLVRFEWEWLRWFEEDEPIYGHPRNPYARVDALRSHRHVRIALDDVTLADTTCPVLLFETGLPTRYYIDQSDVAFEQLEPSDTQTLCPYKGVTSGYWSAGAGTTAHADIAWTYHSPLPAVAAIAGMVAFYNERLDITVDGVHLPRPETHFS
;
A
#
# COMPACT_ATOMS: atom_id res chain seq x y z
N MET A 1 19.36 27.57 3.80
CA MET A 1 18.65 26.34 3.40
C MET A 1 17.17 26.67 3.41
N GLY A 2 16.55 26.72 2.23
CA GLY A 2 15.12 27.01 2.12
C GLY A 2 14.32 25.85 2.72
N GLN A 3 13.24 26.16 3.42
CA GLN A 3 12.28 25.15 3.87
C GLN A 3 11.76 24.40 2.63
N PRO A 4 11.71 23.05 2.63
CA PRO A 4 11.15 22.32 1.52
C PRO A 4 9.73 22.81 1.26
N PRO A 5 9.30 22.93 -0.02
CA PRO A 5 7.96 23.39 -0.34
C PRO A 5 6.95 22.51 0.40
N ALA A 6 5.93 23.16 0.97
CA ALA A 6 4.86 22.43 1.64
C ALA A 6 4.18 21.48 0.63
N PRO A 7 3.83 20.26 1.03
CA PRO A 7 3.12 19.33 0.15
C PRO A 7 1.78 19.95 -0.27
N ASP A 8 1.42 19.78 -1.54
CA ASP A 8 0.17 20.26 -2.15
C ASP A 8 -0.98 19.24 -2.07
N TYR A 9 -0.78 18.17 -1.30
CA TYR A 9 -1.74 17.09 -1.09
C TYR A 9 -2.03 16.86 0.41
N PRO A 10 -3.23 16.36 0.76
CA PRO A 10 -3.59 16.06 2.14
C PRO A 10 -2.61 15.08 2.80
N GLN A 11 -2.19 15.39 4.03
CA GLN A 11 -1.29 14.54 4.81
C GLN A 11 -2.05 13.46 5.58
N MET A 12 -1.32 12.47 6.09
CA MET A 12 -1.89 11.44 6.97
C MET A 12 -2.54 12.05 8.21
N ALA A 13 -3.80 11.71 8.48
CA ALA A 13 -4.52 12.19 9.65
C ALA A 13 -4.17 11.42 10.95
N ALA A 14 -3.64 10.20 10.81
CA ALA A 14 -3.26 9.37 11.94
C ALA A 14 -1.79 9.59 12.33
N ALA A 15 -1.52 9.44 13.62
CA ALA A 15 -0.16 9.47 14.18
C ALA A 15 0.23 8.10 14.71
N ARG A 16 1.53 7.85 14.76
CA ARG A 16 2.09 6.66 15.41
C ARG A 16 1.60 6.55 16.86
N GLY A 17 1.18 5.36 17.26
CA GLY A 17 0.64 5.06 18.59
C GLY A 17 -0.89 5.21 18.70
N ARG A 18 -1.58 5.68 17.66
CA ARG A 18 -3.05 5.71 17.65
C ARG A 18 -3.61 4.29 17.71
N VAL A 19 -4.67 4.09 18.49
CA VAL A 19 -5.37 2.81 18.58
C VAL A 19 -6.87 3.03 18.53
N GLU A 20 -7.57 2.27 17.68
CA GLU A 20 -9.01 2.39 17.47
C GLU A 20 -9.67 1.02 17.27
N PRO A 21 -10.97 0.89 17.55
CA PRO A 21 -11.71 -0.31 17.18
C PRO A 21 -11.77 -0.47 15.66
N ALA A 22 -11.61 -1.71 15.17
CA ALA A 22 -11.92 -2.06 13.79
C ALA A 22 -13.34 -2.62 13.73
N PRO A 23 -14.32 -1.92 13.13
CA PRO A 23 -15.71 -2.38 13.11
C PRO A 23 -15.96 -3.53 12.11
N ARG A 24 -14.96 -3.84 11.27
CA ARG A 24 -15.03 -4.90 10.25
C ARG A 24 -14.77 -6.25 10.89
N ARG A 25 -15.43 -7.29 10.39
CA ARG A 25 -15.02 -8.68 10.65
C ARG A 25 -13.67 -8.92 9.97
N VAL A 26 -12.71 -9.46 10.70
CA VAL A 26 -11.36 -9.76 10.20
C VAL A 26 -11.10 -11.25 10.38
N ARG A 27 -10.63 -11.89 9.31
CA ARG A 27 -10.27 -13.31 9.31
C ARG A 27 -8.86 -13.52 8.79
N GLY A 28 -8.14 -14.43 9.43
CA GLY A 28 -6.79 -14.83 9.03
C GLY A 28 -6.74 -16.33 8.80
N PHE A 29 -6.20 -16.74 7.65
CA PHE A 29 -6.02 -18.14 7.29
C PHE A 29 -4.55 -18.46 7.08
N LEU A 30 -4.06 -19.53 7.68
CA LEU A 30 -2.78 -20.15 7.36
C LEU A 30 -3.05 -21.24 6.31
N GLY A 31 -2.63 -21.01 5.08
CA GLY A 31 -3.07 -21.85 3.95
C GLY A 31 -4.60 -21.83 3.84
N HIS A 32 -5.25 -22.97 4.10
CA HIS A 32 -6.72 -23.11 4.13
C HIS A 32 -7.31 -23.15 5.54
N GLU A 33 -6.47 -23.12 6.57
CA GLU A 33 -6.88 -23.28 7.96
C GLU A 33 -7.21 -21.94 8.59
N LEU A 34 -8.43 -21.78 9.10
CA LEU A 34 -8.87 -20.56 9.76
C LEU A 34 -8.19 -20.44 11.13
N VAL A 35 -7.33 -19.42 11.29
CA VAL A 35 -6.55 -19.15 12.51
C VAL A 35 -7.35 -18.31 13.49
N PHE A 36 -8.02 -17.27 13.00
CA PHE A 36 -8.91 -16.41 13.80
C PHE A 36 -10.03 -15.84 12.96
N ASP A 37 -11.14 -15.52 13.61
CA ASP A 37 -12.32 -14.87 13.02
C ASP A 37 -12.94 -13.95 14.08
N THR A 38 -12.79 -12.64 13.89
CA THR A 38 -13.12 -11.66 14.94
C THR A 38 -13.84 -10.44 14.38
N THR A 39 -14.74 -9.85 15.18
CA THR A 39 -15.31 -8.51 14.97
C THR A 39 -14.77 -7.50 16.01
N SER A 40 -13.77 -7.92 16.78
CA SER A 40 -13.19 -7.17 17.90
C SER A 40 -11.72 -6.83 17.67
N ALA A 41 -11.26 -6.88 16.41
CA ALA A 41 -9.92 -6.44 16.06
C ALA A 41 -9.73 -4.94 16.37
N ARG A 42 -8.48 -4.54 16.62
CA ARG A 42 -8.10 -3.14 16.80
C ARG A 42 -7.17 -2.69 15.68
N TYR A 43 -7.41 -1.49 15.16
CA TYR A 43 -6.44 -0.77 14.35
C TYR A 43 -5.37 -0.16 15.25
N VAL A 44 -4.10 -0.45 14.99
CA VAL A 44 -2.95 0.08 15.74
C VAL A 44 -1.96 0.70 14.77
N TRP A 45 -1.73 2.02 14.85
CA TRP A 45 -0.78 2.70 13.98
C TRP A 45 0.64 2.57 14.52
N GLU A 46 1.35 1.53 14.09
CA GLU A 46 2.79 1.38 14.37
C GLU A 46 3.63 2.42 13.61
N VAL A 47 3.10 2.86 12.47
CA VAL A 47 3.59 3.93 11.59
C VAL A 47 2.42 4.86 11.25
N PRO A 48 2.66 6.12 10.83
CA PRO A 48 1.56 7.07 10.56
C PRO A 48 0.73 6.74 9.31
N TYR A 49 1.27 5.95 8.38
CA TYR A 49 0.68 5.75 7.05
C TYR A 49 -0.51 4.77 7.04
N TYR A 50 -0.43 3.69 7.81
CA TYR A 50 -1.46 2.67 7.89
C TYR A 50 -1.46 1.96 9.25
N PRO A 51 -2.61 1.43 9.70
CA PRO A 51 -2.68 0.64 10.93
C PRO A 51 -2.23 -0.80 10.70
N GLN A 52 -2.02 -1.52 11.78
CA GLN A 52 -1.91 -2.97 11.86
C GLN A 52 -3.16 -3.53 12.55
N TYR A 53 -3.53 -4.78 12.24
CA TYR A 53 -4.54 -5.49 13.03
C TYR A 53 -3.93 -6.12 14.27
N TYR A 54 -4.50 -5.78 15.41
CA TYR A 54 -4.26 -6.46 16.67
C TYR A 54 -5.51 -7.27 16.99
N ILE A 55 -5.34 -8.59 17.00
CA ILE A 55 -6.41 -9.58 17.12
C ILE A 55 -6.52 -10.02 18.58
N PRO A 56 -7.70 -10.05 19.20
CA PRO A 56 -7.85 -10.64 20.54
C PRO A 56 -7.38 -12.10 20.55
N LEU A 57 -6.49 -12.46 21.48
CA LEU A 57 -5.96 -13.81 21.62
C LEU A 57 -7.07 -14.84 21.85
N VAL A 58 -8.15 -14.43 22.52
CA VAL A 58 -9.33 -15.27 22.78
C VAL A 58 -10.06 -15.69 21.50
N ASP A 59 -9.90 -14.93 20.40
CA ASP A 59 -10.50 -15.23 19.10
C ASP A 59 -9.55 -16.05 18.19
N VAL A 60 -8.30 -16.26 18.62
CA VAL A 60 -7.35 -17.13 17.94
C VAL A 60 -7.62 -18.58 18.33
N ARG A 61 -7.81 -19.44 17.33
CA ARG A 61 -8.09 -20.85 17.55
C ARG A 61 -6.89 -21.54 18.21
N ALA A 62 -7.19 -22.43 19.16
CA ALA A 62 -6.18 -23.19 19.88
C ALA A 62 -5.34 -24.06 18.91
N GLY A 63 -4.05 -24.21 19.23
CA GLY A 63 -3.12 -25.06 18.47
C GLY A 63 -2.34 -24.33 17.36
N PHE A 64 -2.77 -23.13 16.94
CA PHE A 64 -2.03 -22.37 15.92
C PHE A 64 -0.82 -21.61 16.45
N LEU A 65 -0.82 -21.24 17.73
CA LEU A 65 0.25 -20.47 18.34
C LEU A 65 1.05 -21.33 19.31
N ARG A 66 2.37 -21.38 19.11
CA ARG A 66 3.32 -22.00 20.03
C ARG A 66 4.32 -20.96 20.53
N ASP A 67 4.39 -20.80 21.85
CA ASP A 67 5.33 -19.87 22.49
C ASP A 67 6.77 -20.29 22.20
N GLU A 68 7.59 -19.33 21.82
CA GLU A 68 9.03 -19.52 21.58
C GLU A 68 9.87 -19.28 22.85
N ASP A 69 9.23 -18.97 23.98
CA ASP A 69 9.88 -18.59 25.26
C ASP A 69 10.89 -17.44 25.05
N HIS A 70 10.51 -16.52 24.17
CA HIS A 70 11.33 -15.40 23.75
C HIS A 70 10.67 -14.07 24.14
N PRO A 71 10.83 -13.65 25.41
CA PRO A 71 10.26 -12.39 25.90
C PRO A 71 11.00 -11.19 25.29
N GLN A 72 10.21 -10.19 24.90
CA GLN A 72 10.68 -8.94 24.33
C GLN A 72 9.91 -7.76 24.91
N ARG A 73 10.52 -6.58 24.91
CA ARG A 73 9.83 -5.32 25.17
C ARG A 73 9.89 -4.46 23.93
N VAL A 74 8.74 -4.24 23.30
CA VAL A 74 8.60 -3.39 22.13
C VAL A 74 7.89 -2.10 22.50
N GLN A 75 7.68 -1.21 21.53
CA GLN A 75 7.00 0.08 21.73
C GLN A 75 5.68 -0.04 22.51
N PHE A 76 4.93 -1.13 22.29
CA PHE A 76 3.59 -1.34 22.84
C PHE A 76 3.57 -2.21 24.11
N GLY A 77 4.73 -2.43 24.73
CA GLY A 77 4.86 -3.13 26.02
C GLY A 77 5.59 -4.47 25.95
N PRO A 78 5.62 -5.21 27.07
CA PRO A 78 6.13 -6.57 27.12
C PRO A 78 5.31 -7.49 26.21
N SER A 79 6.01 -8.36 25.49
CA SER A 79 5.41 -9.29 24.54
C SER A 79 6.28 -10.54 24.41
N ARG A 80 5.70 -11.62 23.91
CA ARG A 80 6.41 -12.85 23.55
C ARG A 80 6.21 -13.16 22.08
N MET A 81 7.23 -13.78 21.50
CA MET A 81 7.19 -14.24 20.12
C MET A 81 6.64 -15.67 20.04
N PHE A 82 5.84 -15.93 19.02
CA PHE A 82 5.17 -17.20 18.80
C PHE A 82 5.42 -17.71 17.39
N THR A 83 5.66 -19.02 17.30
CA THR A 83 5.59 -19.77 16.06
C THR A 83 4.12 -19.93 15.67
N LEU A 84 3.80 -19.68 14.41
CA LEU A 84 2.51 -19.99 13.80
C LEU A 84 2.58 -21.38 13.14
N THR A 85 1.75 -22.32 13.59
CA THR A 85 1.76 -23.72 13.15
C THR A 85 0.40 -24.14 12.62
N GLY A 86 0.37 -24.74 11.44
CA GLY A 86 -0.78 -25.44 10.87
C GLY A 86 -0.43 -26.89 10.56
N GLN A 87 -1.31 -27.58 9.85
CA GLN A 87 -1.12 -28.97 9.43
C GLN A 87 0.04 -29.14 8.46
N THR A 88 0.24 -28.17 7.56
CA THR A 88 1.22 -28.26 6.47
C THR A 88 2.28 -27.17 6.50
N GLN A 89 2.10 -26.15 7.35
CA GLN A 89 2.94 -24.96 7.38
C GLN A 89 3.37 -24.64 8.81
N THR A 90 4.59 -24.15 8.98
CA THR A 90 5.11 -23.69 10.27
C THR A 90 6.04 -22.52 10.04
N HIS A 91 5.77 -21.41 10.71
CA HIS A 91 6.51 -20.17 10.56
C HIS A 91 6.93 -19.67 11.93
N GLN A 92 8.25 -19.67 12.18
CA GLN A 92 8.82 -19.11 13.40
C GLN A 92 8.69 -17.59 13.39
N SER A 93 8.58 -17.02 14.58
CA SER A 93 8.46 -15.58 14.82
C SER A 93 7.38 -14.90 13.98
N ALA A 94 6.25 -15.59 13.80
CA ALA A 94 5.16 -15.20 12.91
C ALA A 94 4.03 -14.45 13.65
N ALA A 95 4.04 -14.46 14.98
CA ALA A 95 3.05 -13.74 15.77
C ALA A 95 3.65 -13.25 17.09
N ARG A 96 3.21 -12.08 17.53
CA ARG A 96 3.57 -11.47 18.80
C ARG A 96 2.35 -11.38 19.70
N VAL A 97 2.44 -11.91 20.91
CA VAL A 97 1.37 -11.81 21.92
C VAL A 97 1.82 -10.85 23.01
N PHE A 98 0.92 -9.96 23.43
CA PHE A 98 1.18 -8.97 24.47
C PHE A 98 0.64 -9.45 25.82
N ASP A 99 1.50 -9.41 26.84
CA ASP A 99 1.20 -10.02 28.14
C ASP A 99 0.54 -9.05 29.13
N ASP A 100 0.80 -7.75 28.99
CA ASP A 100 0.38 -6.71 29.93
C ASP A 100 0.17 -5.35 29.24
N GLY A 101 -0.42 -4.40 29.97
CA GLY A 101 -0.72 -3.04 29.51
C GLY A 101 -1.93 -2.95 28.58
N ASP A 102 -2.04 -1.85 27.84
CA ASP A 102 -3.21 -1.54 26.98
C ASP A 102 -3.42 -2.50 25.79
N PHE A 103 -2.42 -3.35 25.54
CA PHE A 103 -2.42 -4.36 24.50
C PHE A 103 -2.51 -5.79 25.04
N ALA A 104 -2.62 -5.96 26.37
CA ALA A 104 -2.70 -7.28 27.01
C ALA A 104 -3.78 -8.16 26.36
N GLY A 105 -3.40 -9.39 26.02
CA GLY A 105 -4.30 -10.34 25.37
C GLY A 105 -4.58 -10.05 23.89
N LEU A 106 -3.80 -9.19 23.24
CA LEU A 106 -3.82 -9.00 21.79
C LEU A 106 -2.65 -9.73 21.11
N VAL A 107 -2.86 -10.07 19.85
CA VAL A 107 -1.90 -10.74 18.97
C VAL A 107 -1.69 -9.91 17.71
N ARG A 108 -0.42 -9.63 17.40
CA ARG A 108 0.00 -9.00 16.13
C ARG A 108 0.69 -10.06 15.29
N PHE A 109 0.09 -10.41 14.16
CA PHE A 109 0.64 -11.39 13.21
C PHE A 109 1.53 -10.72 12.16
N GLU A 110 2.56 -11.42 11.70
CA GLU A 110 3.26 -11.05 10.45
C GLU A 110 2.35 -11.34 9.26
N TRP A 111 2.25 -10.36 8.35
CA TRP A 111 1.23 -10.37 7.29
C TRP A 111 1.43 -11.47 6.26
N GLU A 112 2.68 -11.71 5.88
CA GLU A 112 3.05 -12.59 4.76
C GLU A 112 2.63 -14.06 4.98
N TRP A 113 2.47 -14.49 6.24
CA TRP A 113 2.14 -15.87 6.58
C TRP A 113 0.64 -16.16 6.59
N LEU A 114 -0.20 -15.14 6.47
CA LEU A 114 -1.65 -15.29 6.52
C LEU A 114 -2.30 -14.73 5.27
N ARG A 115 -3.36 -15.41 4.82
CA ARG A 115 -4.35 -14.80 3.93
C ARG A 115 -5.37 -14.06 4.78
N TRP A 116 -5.57 -12.78 4.47
CA TRP A 116 -6.41 -11.87 5.25
C TRP A 116 -7.69 -11.54 4.51
N PHE A 117 -8.79 -11.48 5.26
CA PHE A 117 -10.08 -11.02 4.76
C PHE A 117 -10.65 -9.97 5.70
N GLU A 118 -11.17 -8.90 5.12
CA GLU A 118 -12.12 -7.99 5.76
C GLU A 118 -13.52 -8.36 5.27
N GLU A 119 -14.43 -8.67 6.18
CA GLU A 119 -15.68 -9.34 5.84
C GLU A 119 -15.37 -10.59 5.00
N ASP A 120 -15.91 -10.65 3.77
CA ASP A 120 -15.65 -11.70 2.77
C ASP A 120 -14.71 -11.27 1.64
N GLU A 121 -14.11 -10.08 1.74
CA GLU A 121 -13.20 -9.55 0.74
C GLU A 121 -11.73 -9.79 1.13
N PRO A 122 -10.91 -10.37 0.24
CA PRO A 122 -9.49 -10.51 0.51
C PRO A 122 -8.82 -9.14 0.56
N ILE A 123 -7.89 -8.99 1.50
CA ILE A 123 -7.05 -7.80 1.60
C ILE A 123 -5.58 -8.22 1.63
N TYR A 124 -4.71 -7.29 1.24
CA TYR A 124 -3.32 -7.60 0.92
C TYR A 124 -2.39 -6.53 1.49
N GLY A 125 -1.15 -6.91 1.78
CA GLY A 125 -0.08 -6.01 2.23
C GLY A 125 -0.26 -5.54 3.68
N HIS A 126 -1.32 -4.77 3.96
CA HIS A 126 -1.66 -4.27 5.28
C HIS A 126 -3.16 -3.88 5.32
N PRO A 127 -3.77 -3.62 6.50
CA PRO A 127 -5.12 -3.10 6.59
C PRO A 127 -5.22 -1.75 5.90
N ARG A 128 -6.34 -1.50 5.22
CA ARG A 128 -6.62 -0.18 4.66
C ARG A 128 -6.87 0.80 5.79
N ASN A 129 -6.21 1.95 5.74
CA ASN A 129 -6.34 3.00 6.73
C ASN A 129 -7.74 3.63 6.60
N PRO A 130 -8.59 3.63 7.66
CA PRO A 130 -9.93 4.21 7.60
C PRO A 130 -9.94 5.72 7.32
N TYR A 131 -8.81 6.40 7.50
CA TYR A 131 -8.64 7.82 7.19
C TYR A 131 -8.00 8.09 5.83
N ALA A 132 -7.55 7.04 5.12
CA ALA A 132 -7.05 7.20 3.77
C ALA A 132 -8.20 7.20 2.78
N ARG A 133 -8.22 8.21 1.93
CA ARG A 133 -9.12 8.31 0.79
C ARG A 133 -8.34 8.14 -0.51
N VAL A 134 -8.92 7.39 -1.44
CA VAL A 134 -8.41 7.21 -2.79
C VAL A 134 -9.54 7.47 -3.77
N ASP A 135 -9.44 8.56 -4.53
CA ASP A 135 -10.43 8.93 -5.56
C ASP A 135 -9.76 8.87 -6.94
N ALA A 136 -10.43 8.25 -7.92
CA ALA A 136 -10.00 8.23 -9.32
C ALA A 136 -11.04 8.98 -10.17
N LEU A 137 -10.70 10.19 -10.61
CA LEU A 137 -11.63 11.10 -11.27
C LEU A 137 -11.17 11.45 -12.69
N ARG A 138 -12.08 11.31 -13.66
CA ARG A 138 -11.85 11.78 -15.03
C ARG A 138 -11.72 13.31 -15.06
N SER A 139 -10.90 13.79 -15.97
CA SER A 139 -10.61 15.21 -16.14
C SER A 139 -10.46 15.56 -17.62
N HIS A 140 -10.57 16.85 -17.93
CA HIS A 140 -10.24 17.44 -19.24
C HIS A 140 -8.99 18.32 -19.19
N ARG A 141 -8.23 18.24 -18.10
CA ARG A 141 -6.94 18.93 -18.00
C ARG A 141 -5.96 18.37 -19.01
N HIS A 142 -5.17 19.24 -19.61
CA HIS A 142 -4.06 18.84 -20.46
C HIS A 142 -2.88 18.41 -19.58
N VAL A 143 -2.38 17.19 -19.76
CA VAL A 143 -1.25 16.66 -19.00
C VAL A 143 -0.19 16.18 -19.98
N ARG A 144 1.02 16.74 -19.84
CA ARG A 144 2.21 16.32 -20.59
C ARG A 144 3.29 15.83 -19.62
N ILE A 145 3.87 14.69 -19.96
CA ILE A 145 4.95 14.04 -19.20
C ILE A 145 6.17 13.93 -20.09
N ALA A 146 7.31 14.43 -19.62
CA ALA A 146 8.57 14.41 -20.34
C ALA A 146 9.75 13.97 -19.46
N LEU A 147 10.77 13.44 -20.13
CA LEU A 147 12.08 13.13 -19.57
C LEU A 147 13.14 13.75 -20.48
N ASP A 148 13.97 14.65 -19.96
CA ASP A 148 15.06 15.31 -20.72
C ASP A 148 14.59 15.84 -22.09
N ASP A 149 13.49 16.60 -22.09
CA ASP A 149 12.79 17.15 -23.27
C ASP A 149 12.12 16.13 -24.22
N VAL A 150 12.28 14.82 -23.98
CA VAL A 150 11.57 13.77 -24.70
C VAL A 150 10.18 13.57 -24.09
N THR A 151 9.13 13.68 -24.91
CA THR A 151 7.75 13.49 -24.43
C THR A 151 7.43 12.01 -24.36
N LEU A 152 7.04 11.55 -23.15
CA LEU A 152 6.65 10.17 -22.88
C LEU A 152 5.13 10.00 -22.94
N ALA A 153 4.37 11.05 -22.64
CA ALA A 153 2.91 11.06 -22.76
C ALA A 153 2.35 12.48 -22.91
N ASP A 154 1.25 12.63 -23.65
CA ASP A 154 0.53 13.89 -23.85
C ASP A 154 -0.97 13.61 -24.02
N THR A 155 -1.80 14.04 -23.06
CA THR A 155 -3.24 13.71 -23.04
C THR A 155 -4.11 14.88 -22.61
N THR A 156 -5.36 14.87 -23.06
CA THR A 156 -6.41 15.85 -22.67
C THR A 156 -7.60 15.21 -21.95
N CYS A 157 -7.54 13.90 -21.68
CA CYS A 157 -8.60 13.15 -21.02
C CYS A 157 -8.08 12.21 -19.89
N PRO A 158 -7.19 12.68 -19.00
CA PRO A 158 -6.60 11.82 -17.97
C PRO A 158 -7.61 11.43 -16.89
N VAL A 159 -7.27 10.39 -16.13
CA VAL A 159 -7.83 10.14 -14.80
C VAL A 159 -6.83 10.61 -13.76
N LEU A 160 -7.25 11.55 -12.90
CA LEU A 160 -6.47 12.02 -11.77
C LEU A 160 -6.79 11.15 -10.56
N LEU A 161 -5.76 10.52 -10.01
CA LEU A 161 -5.85 9.74 -8.79
C LEU A 161 -5.33 10.56 -7.62
N PHE A 162 -6.24 10.86 -6.70
CA PHE A 162 -5.96 11.55 -5.44
C PHE A 162 -5.88 10.50 -4.34
N GLU A 163 -4.75 10.44 -3.65
CA GLU A 163 -4.53 9.51 -2.56
C GLU A 163 -3.97 10.26 -1.36
N THR A 164 -4.59 10.05 -0.20
CA THR A 164 -4.13 10.71 1.03
C THR A 164 -2.67 10.37 1.28
N GLY A 165 -1.85 11.38 1.57
CA GLY A 165 -0.41 11.26 1.83
C GLY A 165 0.47 11.06 0.60
N LEU A 166 -0.07 11.12 -0.62
CA LEU A 166 0.70 11.01 -1.85
C LEU A 166 0.35 12.13 -2.86
N PRO A 167 1.31 12.53 -3.71
CA PRO A 167 1.03 13.48 -4.78
C PRO A 167 0.01 12.90 -5.77
N THR A 168 -0.74 13.80 -6.43
CA THR A 168 -1.70 13.40 -7.46
C THR A 168 -0.99 12.60 -8.55
N ARG A 169 -1.49 11.41 -8.87
CA ARG A 169 -1.02 10.60 -9.99
C ARG A 169 -1.92 10.82 -11.19
N TYR A 170 -1.32 10.98 -12.36
CA TYR A 170 -2.01 11.16 -13.63
C TYR A 170 -1.99 9.85 -14.39
N TYR A 171 -3.16 9.23 -14.53
CA TYR A 171 -3.34 8.04 -15.34
C TYR A 171 -3.75 8.47 -16.74
N ILE A 172 -2.99 7.98 -17.72
CA ILE A 172 -3.05 8.35 -19.13
C ILE A 172 -3.50 7.14 -19.93
N ASP A 173 -4.37 7.35 -20.91
CA ASP A 173 -4.78 6.28 -21.83
C ASP A 173 -3.55 5.77 -22.60
N GLN A 174 -3.49 4.47 -22.88
CA GLN A 174 -2.37 3.86 -23.58
C GLN A 174 -2.15 4.46 -24.98
N SER A 175 -3.20 4.99 -25.63
CA SER A 175 -3.08 5.65 -26.94
C SER A 175 -2.26 6.93 -26.91
N ASP A 176 -2.14 7.54 -25.73
CA ASP A 176 -1.50 8.84 -25.51
C ASP A 176 -0.09 8.69 -24.91
N VAL A 177 0.42 7.46 -24.85
CA VAL A 177 1.75 7.10 -24.32
C VAL A 177 2.69 6.68 -25.45
N ALA A 178 3.88 7.27 -25.49
CA ALA A 178 4.93 6.96 -26.45
C ALA A 178 5.72 5.71 -26.01
N PHE A 179 5.11 4.53 -26.12
CA PHE A 179 5.72 3.26 -25.71
C PHE A 179 7.01 2.91 -26.45
N GLU A 180 7.26 3.47 -27.63
CA GLU A 180 8.54 3.32 -28.34
C GLU A 180 9.74 3.92 -27.58
N GLN A 181 9.49 4.78 -26.58
CA GLN A 181 10.50 5.34 -25.67
C GLN A 181 10.68 4.50 -24.39
N LEU A 182 9.91 3.42 -24.24
CA LEU A 182 9.75 2.66 -23.01
C LEU A 182 10.07 1.17 -23.23
N GLU A 183 10.80 0.58 -22.30
CA GLU A 183 11.11 -0.85 -22.29
C GLU A 183 10.35 -1.54 -21.15
N PRO A 184 9.63 -2.64 -21.41
CA PRO A 184 8.91 -3.37 -20.37
C PRO A 184 9.86 -4.00 -19.35
N SER A 185 9.39 -4.12 -18.11
CA SER A 185 10.09 -4.73 -16.99
C SER A 185 9.25 -5.84 -16.36
N ASP A 186 9.91 -6.85 -15.79
CA ASP A 186 9.27 -7.95 -15.05
C ASP A 186 8.84 -7.53 -13.62
N THR A 187 9.09 -6.27 -13.24
CA THR A 187 8.72 -5.75 -11.93
C THR A 187 7.22 -5.85 -11.68
N GLN A 188 6.87 -6.25 -10.46
CA GLN A 188 5.50 -6.26 -9.97
C GLN A 188 5.46 -5.77 -8.53
N THR A 189 4.50 -4.91 -8.23
CA THR A 189 4.25 -4.37 -6.89
C THR A 189 2.79 -4.57 -6.49
N LEU A 190 2.57 -4.61 -5.17
CA LEU A 190 1.24 -4.77 -4.58
C LEU A 190 0.90 -3.51 -3.79
N CYS A 191 -0.27 -2.93 -4.07
CA CYS A 191 -0.85 -1.81 -3.35
C CYS A 191 -2.19 -2.22 -2.71
N PRO A 192 -2.39 -2.04 -1.40
CA PRO A 192 -3.66 -2.41 -0.73
C PRO A 192 -4.90 -1.65 -1.22
N TYR A 193 -4.69 -0.52 -1.91
CA TYR A 193 -5.77 0.33 -2.43
C TYR A 193 -6.03 0.17 -3.93
N LYS A 194 -5.04 -0.32 -4.70
CA LYS A 194 -5.12 -0.41 -6.16
C LYS A 194 -5.06 -1.84 -6.69
N GLY A 195 -4.51 -2.78 -5.91
CA GLY A 195 -4.28 -4.15 -6.32
C GLY A 195 -2.83 -4.39 -6.71
N VAL A 196 -2.60 -5.39 -7.56
CA VAL A 196 -1.27 -5.76 -8.05
C VAL A 196 -1.03 -5.11 -9.41
N THR A 197 0.10 -4.44 -9.59
CA THR A 197 0.47 -3.86 -10.88
C THR A 197 0.57 -4.96 -11.94
N SER A 198 0.09 -4.66 -13.13
CA SER A 198 0.07 -5.61 -14.24
C SER A 198 1.17 -5.38 -15.27
N GLY A 199 1.96 -4.31 -15.10
CA GLY A 199 3.12 -4.02 -15.93
C GLY A 199 3.88 -2.82 -15.42
N TYR A 200 5.19 -2.81 -15.69
CA TYR A 200 6.10 -1.70 -15.47
C TYR A 200 6.92 -1.43 -16.74
N TRP A 201 7.35 -0.19 -16.91
CA TRP A 201 8.26 0.21 -17.98
C TRP A 201 9.36 1.12 -17.48
N SER A 202 10.53 0.99 -18.10
CA SER A 202 11.72 1.81 -17.91
C SER A 202 11.94 2.73 -19.12
N ALA A 203 12.53 3.90 -18.90
CA ALA A 203 12.96 4.78 -19.99
C ALA A 203 14.50 4.70 -20.19
N GLY A 204 14.98 4.92 -21.41
CA GLY A 204 16.40 4.96 -21.73
C GLY A 204 17.08 3.58 -21.76
N ALA A 205 17.28 3.06 -22.98
CA ALA A 205 17.80 1.72 -23.25
C ALA A 205 19.06 1.37 -22.42
N GLY A 206 18.94 0.36 -21.55
CA GLY A 206 20.06 -0.18 -20.78
C GLY A 206 20.59 0.70 -19.63
N THR A 207 19.90 1.80 -19.28
CA THR A 207 20.26 2.62 -18.11
C THR A 207 19.41 2.23 -16.90
N THR A 208 20.03 2.11 -15.73
CA THR A 208 19.28 1.91 -14.47
C THR A 208 18.68 3.21 -13.93
N ALA A 209 19.05 4.36 -14.51
CA ALA A 209 18.67 5.69 -14.06
C ALA A 209 17.15 5.92 -14.11
N HIS A 210 16.45 5.30 -15.05
CA HIS A 210 14.99 5.42 -15.22
C HIS A 210 14.28 4.07 -15.22
N ALA A 211 14.78 3.13 -14.42
CA ALA A 211 14.14 1.84 -14.20
C ALA A 211 12.73 2.01 -13.59
N ASP A 212 11.76 1.24 -14.08
CA ASP A 212 10.39 1.13 -13.56
C ASP A 212 9.70 2.49 -13.36
N ILE A 213 9.87 3.42 -14.31
CA ILE A 213 9.37 4.79 -14.19
C ILE A 213 7.87 4.95 -14.46
N ALA A 214 7.27 3.96 -15.15
CA ALA A 214 5.85 3.91 -15.47
C ALA A 214 5.23 2.58 -15.08
N TRP A 215 3.94 2.56 -14.74
CA TRP A 215 3.21 1.33 -14.36
C TRP A 215 1.75 1.36 -14.82
N THR A 216 1.13 0.18 -14.84
CA THR A 216 -0.30 0.03 -15.10
C THR A 216 -0.97 -1.00 -14.17
N TYR A 217 -2.29 -0.91 -14.06
CA TYR A 217 -3.16 -1.91 -13.47
C TYR A 217 -4.22 -2.31 -14.51
N HIS A 218 -4.15 -3.53 -15.06
CA HIS A 218 -5.18 -4.01 -15.98
C HIS A 218 -6.50 -4.33 -15.23
N SER A 219 -6.37 -4.85 -14.02
CA SER A 219 -7.50 -5.22 -13.15
C SER A 219 -7.34 -4.59 -11.76
N PRO A 220 -7.48 -3.26 -11.64
CA PRO A 220 -7.37 -2.58 -10.35
C PRO A 220 -8.55 -2.93 -9.44
N LEU A 221 -8.42 -2.64 -8.14
CA LEU A 221 -9.51 -2.82 -7.19
C LEU A 221 -10.74 -1.95 -7.55
N PRO A 222 -11.97 -2.39 -7.22
CA PRO A 222 -13.20 -1.70 -7.64
C PRO A 222 -13.28 -0.21 -7.29
N ALA A 223 -12.72 0.19 -6.14
CA ALA A 223 -12.72 1.58 -5.68
C ALA A 223 -11.99 2.55 -6.63
N VAL A 224 -11.06 2.04 -7.45
CA VAL A 224 -10.30 2.81 -8.43
C VAL A 224 -10.46 2.27 -9.84
N ALA A 225 -11.54 1.56 -10.15
CA ALA A 225 -11.76 0.92 -11.45
C ALA A 225 -11.58 1.84 -12.67
N ALA A 226 -11.72 3.16 -12.49
CA ALA A 226 -11.51 4.16 -13.54
C ALA A 226 -10.07 4.19 -14.11
N ILE A 227 -9.05 3.68 -13.40
CA ILE A 227 -7.67 3.62 -13.90
C ILE A 227 -7.34 2.34 -14.68
N ALA A 228 -8.31 1.46 -14.90
CA ALA A 228 -8.06 0.16 -15.51
C ALA A 228 -7.41 0.29 -16.90
N GLY A 229 -6.26 -0.35 -17.08
CA GLY A 229 -5.46 -0.33 -18.30
C GLY A 229 -4.69 0.98 -18.54
N MET A 230 -4.92 2.04 -17.77
CA MET A 230 -4.22 3.32 -17.94
C MET A 230 -2.79 3.25 -17.38
N VAL A 231 -1.91 4.13 -17.86
CA VAL A 231 -0.51 4.20 -17.44
C VAL A 231 -0.29 5.43 -16.57
N ALA A 232 0.39 5.26 -15.45
CA ALA A 232 0.87 6.36 -14.63
C ALA A 232 2.39 6.34 -14.55
N PHE A 233 2.97 7.49 -14.20
CA PHE A 233 4.41 7.69 -14.09
C PHE A 233 4.79 8.28 -12.73
N TYR A 234 6.03 8.07 -12.31
CA TYR A 234 6.55 8.67 -11.08
C TYR A 234 6.87 10.15 -11.29
N ASN A 235 6.00 11.03 -10.78
CA ASN A 235 6.15 12.49 -10.76
C ASN A 235 7.52 12.95 -10.24
N GLU A 236 8.10 12.20 -9.29
CA GLU A 236 9.37 12.47 -8.65
C GLU A 236 10.55 12.48 -9.63
N ARG A 237 10.41 11.77 -10.75
CA ARG A 237 11.51 11.44 -11.67
C ARG A 237 11.32 12.03 -13.07
N LEU A 238 10.27 12.82 -13.29
CA LEU A 238 9.86 13.32 -14.61
C LEU A 238 9.39 14.77 -14.52
N ASP A 239 9.37 15.43 -15.67
CA ASP A 239 8.81 16.77 -15.81
C ASP A 239 7.34 16.65 -16.22
N ILE A 240 6.45 17.15 -15.36
CA ILE A 240 5.01 17.10 -15.56
C ILE A 240 4.49 18.52 -15.72
N THR A 241 3.76 18.74 -16.82
CA THR A 241 3.04 19.99 -17.08
C THR A 241 1.54 19.71 -17.07
N VAL A 242 0.78 20.53 -16.33
CA VAL A 242 -0.68 20.45 -16.27
C VAL A 242 -1.26 21.80 -16.67
N ASP A 243 -2.11 21.82 -17.71
CA ASP A 243 -2.72 23.04 -18.28
C ASP A 243 -1.68 24.13 -18.59
N GLY A 244 -0.51 23.73 -19.11
CA GLY A 244 0.61 24.63 -19.42
C GLY A 244 1.44 25.07 -18.20
N VAL A 245 1.10 24.63 -17.00
CA VAL A 245 1.85 24.93 -15.76
C VAL A 245 2.77 23.77 -15.41
N HIS A 246 4.08 24.03 -15.35
CA HIS A 246 5.07 23.05 -14.90
C HIS A 246 4.93 22.80 -13.39
N LEU A 247 4.78 21.53 -13.01
CA LEU A 247 4.69 21.13 -11.60
C LEU A 247 6.09 20.89 -11.01
N PRO A 248 6.33 21.29 -9.75
CA PRO A 248 7.56 20.89 -9.06
C PRO A 248 7.57 19.37 -8.85
N ARG A 249 8.76 18.75 -8.94
CA ARG A 249 8.94 17.34 -8.59
C ARG A 249 8.74 17.18 -7.09
N PRO A 250 7.79 16.35 -6.63
CA PRO A 250 7.60 16.14 -5.20
C PRO A 250 8.76 15.34 -4.61
N GLU A 251 9.09 15.58 -3.33
CA GLU A 251 9.98 14.70 -2.55
C GLU A 251 9.12 13.66 -1.82
N THR A 252 9.28 12.38 -2.17
CA THR A 252 8.58 11.27 -1.53
C THR A 252 9.54 10.09 -1.30
N HIS A 253 9.04 8.97 -0.79
CA HIS A 253 9.84 7.76 -0.67
C HIS A 253 10.11 7.05 -2.02
N PHE A 254 9.59 7.60 -3.13
CA PHE A 254 9.83 7.15 -4.50
C PHE A 254 10.84 8.03 -5.26
N SER A 255 11.39 9.07 -4.61
CA SER A 255 12.43 9.95 -5.17
C SER A 255 13.77 9.24 -5.33
#